data_AF-A0A1W2G928-F1
#
_entry.id   AF-A0A1W2G928-F1
#
_cell.length_a   1.000
_cell.length_b   1.000
_cell.length_c   1.000
_cell.angle_alpha   90.00
_cell.angle_beta   90.00
_cell.angle_gamma   90.00
#
_symmetry.space_group_name_H-M   'P 1'
#
loop_
_entity.id
_entity.type
_entity.pdbx_description
1 polymer ?
#
loop_
_entity_poly.entity_id
_entity_poly.type
_entity_poly.pdbx_seq_one_letter_code
_entity_poly.pdbx_strand_id
1 'polypeptide(L)'
;MKNMKNIINIWAVGLLVTCFTACSPEEAEESALSNFETELPAPEAVVEAQEYDGNGVYTINFTLTELQFTDVHLVVEVGASTTATEGVDFDLITSSVDLIAFEGLDGFSVQVQVYEDSDFDENDETIFIKLVSDLPSGVSNSEVQVVTIPKWPTDCVYDIDNGVGDLTGIDVTIDGLGQDPYESEGVLSGTSGSYMITGLGVGWMTDFWGEVITNMNEVEITFSSDDYYHNATIASQTYMETTYNGAPQDPYLIEGTGTLSKCGKILTIEYSLTNFGVDWAAWTHDNGYMSEEKFTAVINLP
;
A
#
# COMPACT_ATOMS: atom_id res chain seq x y z
N MET A 1 -104.75 6.31 55.62
CA MET A 1 -104.33 7.26 54.58
C MET A 1 -102.84 7.55 54.81
N LYS A 2 -101.95 7.36 53.81
CA LYS A 2 -101.28 8.44 53.02
C LYS A 2 -100.61 9.51 53.90
N ASN A 3 -99.34 9.91 53.78
CA ASN A 3 -98.21 9.65 52.86
C ASN A 3 -96.88 9.58 53.72
N MET A 4 -95.61 9.63 53.26
CA MET A 4 -95.02 9.87 51.93
C MET A 4 -93.72 9.06 51.64
N LYS A 5 -92.53 9.70 51.61
CA LYS A 5 -91.23 9.18 51.11
C LYS A 5 -90.02 9.96 51.68
N ASN A 6 -88.88 9.27 51.78
CA ASN A 6 -87.46 9.68 51.60
C ASN A 6 -86.84 10.84 52.40
N ILE A 7 -85.65 10.60 52.97
CA ILE A 7 -84.33 11.17 52.55
C ILE A 7 -83.16 10.42 53.25
N ILE A 8 -81.95 10.54 52.71
CA ILE A 8 -80.75 9.70 52.94
C ILE A 8 -79.55 10.55 53.47
N ASN A 9 -78.51 9.87 54.00
CA ASN A 9 -77.17 10.31 54.47
C ASN A 9 -77.08 10.77 55.95
N ILE A 10 -76.24 10.21 56.86
CA ILE A 10 -74.88 9.58 56.88
C ILE A 10 -73.79 10.54 57.41
N TRP A 11 -72.80 9.96 58.11
CA TRP A 11 -71.61 10.50 58.81
C TRP A 11 -71.81 10.78 60.32
N ALA A 12 -70.92 10.36 61.24
CA ALA A 12 -69.70 9.57 61.11
C ALA A 12 -69.44 8.72 62.38
N VAL A 13 -68.97 7.48 62.21
CA VAL A 13 -68.31 6.70 63.27
C VAL A 13 -66.89 6.42 62.80
N GLY A 14 -65.90 6.96 63.50
CA GLY A 14 -64.51 6.59 63.28
C GLY A 14 -64.25 5.20 63.86
N LEU A 15 -63.73 4.29 63.04
CA LEU A 15 -63.06 3.10 63.54
C LEU A 15 -61.67 3.00 62.93
N LEU A 16 -60.69 2.95 63.83
CA LEU A 16 -59.27 2.79 63.53
C LEU A 16 -59.05 1.43 62.85
N VAL A 17 -58.73 1.42 61.57
CA VAL A 17 -58.24 0.23 60.86
C VAL A 17 -56.79 0.47 60.48
N THR A 18 -55.90 -0.24 61.17
CA THR A 18 -54.48 -0.32 60.82
C THR A 18 -54.35 -1.09 59.51
N CYS A 19 -54.27 -0.38 58.39
CA CYS A 19 -53.80 -0.96 57.14
C CYS A 19 -52.31 -1.30 57.31
N PHE A 20 -52.03 -2.54 57.71
CA PHE A 20 -50.85 -3.22 57.22
C PHE A 20 -51.00 -3.27 55.71
N THR A 21 -50.31 -2.38 55.01
CA THR A 21 -50.07 -2.55 53.58
C THR A 21 -49.27 -3.83 53.44
N ALA A 22 -49.95 -4.91 53.08
CA ALA A 22 -49.30 -6.07 52.51
C ALA A 22 -48.63 -5.57 51.23
N CYS A 23 -47.35 -5.24 51.34
CA CYS A 23 -46.46 -5.33 50.20
C CYS A 23 -46.47 -6.82 49.86
N SER A 24 -47.29 -7.20 48.88
CA SER A 24 -46.96 -8.39 48.11
C SER A 24 -45.51 -8.20 47.66
N PRO A 25 -44.64 -9.21 47.73
CA PRO A 25 -43.52 -9.22 46.83
C PRO A 25 -44.15 -9.17 45.43
N GLU A 26 -44.15 -7.98 44.85
CA GLU A 26 -44.17 -7.85 43.40
C GLU A 26 -42.94 -8.65 42.99
N GLU A 27 -43.19 -9.83 42.38
CA GLU A 27 -42.14 -10.59 41.74
C GLU A 27 -41.60 -9.64 40.68
N ALA A 28 -40.53 -8.94 41.03
CA ALA A 28 -39.76 -8.18 40.08
C ALA A 28 -39.33 -9.23 39.07
N GLU A 29 -39.94 -9.19 37.89
CA GLU A 29 -39.41 -9.94 36.76
C GLU A 29 -38.01 -9.39 36.57
N GLU A 30 -37.03 -10.14 37.09
CA GLU A 30 -35.62 -9.93 36.80
C GLU A 30 -35.57 -9.96 35.29
N SER A 31 -35.45 -8.76 34.70
CA SER A 31 -35.34 -8.57 33.27
C SER A 31 -33.98 -9.15 32.90
N ALA A 32 -33.97 -10.46 32.68
CA ALA A 32 -32.83 -11.18 32.20
C ALA A 32 -32.42 -10.46 30.91
N LEU A 33 -31.23 -9.85 30.93
CA LEU A 33 -30.59 -9.46 29.69
C LEU A 33 -30.34 -10.75 28.92
N SER A 34 -31.29 -11.10 28.06
CA SER A 34 -31.10 -12.11 27.03
C SER A 34 -29.91 -11.70 26.18
N ASN A 35 -29.03 -12.64 25.86
CA ASN A 35 -27.84 -12.42 25.04
C ASN A 35 -28.09 -11.38 23.95
N PHE A 36 -27.42 -10.23 24.06
CA PHE A 36 -27.18 -9.38 22.91
C PHE A 36 -26.10 -10.08 22.09
N GLU A 37 -26.47 -10.73 20.99
CA GLU A 37 -25.52 -11.03 19.92
C GLU A 37 -25.41 -9.78 19.06
N THR A 38 -24.27 -9.09 19.15
CA THR A 38 -23.94 -8.02 18.19
C THR A 38 -23.60 -8.67 16.85
N GLU A 39 -24.29 -8.32 15.76
CA GLU A 39 -23.87 -8.76 14.42
C GLU A 39 -22.53 -8.09 14.05
N LEU A 40 -21.67 -8.81 13.31
CA LEU A 40 -20.45 -8.19 12.79
C LEU A 40 -20.78 -7.09 11.78
N PRO A 41 -20.13 -5.92 11.87
CA PRO A 41 -20.16 -4.98 10.76
C PRO A 41 -19.47 -5.62 9.55
N ALA A 42 -20.10 -5.50 8.38
CA ALA A 42 -19.41 -5.76 7.12
C ALA A 42 -18.35 -4.65 6.91
N PRO A 43 -17.24 -4.95 6.20
CA PRO A 43 -16.32 -3.90 5.76
C PRO A 43 -17.05 -2.95 4.81
N GLU A 44 -16.67 -1.67 4.82
CA GLU A 44 -17.27 -0.63 3.95
C GLU A 44 -17.13 -0.96 2.46
N ALA A 45 -16.03 -1.60 2.09
CA ALA A 45 -15.78 -2.22 0.79
C ALA A 45 -14.77 -3.36 0.94
N VAL A 46 -14.79 -4.32 0.02
CA VAL A 46 -13.63 -5.18 -0.24
C VAL A 46 -12.59 -4.33 -0.98
N VAL A 47 -11.34 -4.40 -0.55
CA VAL A 47 -10.23 -3.64 -1.15
C VAL A 47 -9.57 -4.49 -2.24
N GLU A 48 -9.37 -3.94 -3.43
CA GLU A 48 -8.54 -4.58 -4.45
C GLU A 48 -7.08 -4.15 -4.26
N ALA A 49 -6.24 -5.07 -3.77
CA ALA A 49 -4.81 -4.84 -3.68
C ALA A 49 -4.19 -4.83 -5.08
N GLN A 50 -3.11 -4.06 -5.24
CA GLN A 50 -2.29 -4.06 -6.45
C GLN A 50 -0.88 -4.49 -6.03
N GLU A 51 -0.41 -5.63 -6.53
CA GLU A 51 0.92 -6.18 -6.19
C GLU A 51 2.04 -5.56 -7.02
N TYR A 52 1.70 -4.96 -8.17
CA TYR A 52 2.62 -4.54 -9.22
C TYR A 52 3.38 -3.23 -8.98
N ASP A 53 3.30 -2.65 -7.77
CA ASP A 53 3.99 -1.41 -7.38
C ASP A 53 4.67 -1.56 -6.00
N GLY A 54 5.06 -2.80 -5.66
CA GLY A 54 5.70 -3.15 -4.39
C GLY A 54 4.72 -3.36 -3.22
N ASN A 55 5.28 -3.64 -2.05
CA ASN A 55 4.52 -3.95 -0.83
C ASN A 55 3.57 -2.81 -0.41
N GLY A 56 2.27 -3.09 -0.30
CA GLY A 56 1.24 -2.12 0.05
C GLY A 56 0.60 -2.38 1.41
N VAL A 57 0.38 -1.33 2.22
CA VAL A 57 -0.42 -1.43 3.45
C VAL A 57 -1.84 -0.94 3.19
N TYR A 58 -2.79 -1.85 3.28
CA TYR A 58 -4.21 -1.61 3.03
C TYR A 58 -4.95 -1.44 4.35
N THR A 59 -5.74 -0.37 4.47
CA THR A 59 -6.58 -0.10 5.64
C THR A 59 -8.04 -0.39 5.30
N ILE A 60 -8.64 -1.35 5.99
CA ILE A 60 -10.03 -1.78 5.78
C ILE A 60 -10.88 -1.23 6.92
N ASN A 61 -11.88 -0.43 6.57
CA ASN A 61 -12.77 0.23 7.53
C ASN A 61 -14.06 -0.58 7.74
N PHE A 62 -14.54 -0.56 8.98
CA PHE A 62 -15.76 -1.21 9.43
C PHE A 62 -16.67 -0.17 10.09
N THR A 63 -17.89 0.01 9.58
CA THR A 63 -18.88 0.91 10.20
C THR A 63 -19.72 0.16 11.23
N LEU A 64 -19.78 0.63 12.48
CA LEU A 64 -20.66 0.04 13.50
C LEU A 64 -22.12 0.42 13.21
N THR A 65 -22.99 -0.58 13.11
CA THR A 65 -24.43 -0.39 12.88
C THR A 65 -25.19 0.03 14.12
N GLU A 66 -24.67 -0.30 15.32
CA GLU A 66 -25.24 0.03 16.62
C GLU A 66 -24.16 0.52 17.60
N LEU A 67 -24.54 1.46 18.48
CA LEU A 67 -23.69 1.94 19.56
C LEU A 67 -23.40 0.82 20.57
N GLN A 68 -22.12 0.65 20.93
CA GLN A 68 -21.72 -0.33 21.94
C GLN A 68 -22.04 0.20 23.35
N PHE A 69 -22.79 -0.60 24.12
CA PHE A 69 -23.19 -0.32 25.51
C PHE A 69 -22.27 -0.98 26.55
N THR A 70 -21.33 -1.80 26.11
CA THR A 70 -20.27 -2.44 26.88
C THR A 70 -18.97 -2.34 26.09
N ASP A 71 -17.83 -2.37 26.79
CA ASP A 71 -16.54 -2.50 26.13
C ASP A 71 -16.49 -3.88 25.45
N VAL A 72 -15.95 -3.95 24.23
CA VAL A 72 -15.77 -5.18 23.46
C VAL A 72 -14.32 -5.24 22.98
N HIS A 73 -13.58 -6.25 23.42
CA HIS A 73 -12.31 -6.62 22.82
C HIS A 73 -12.59 -7.57 21.64
N LEU A 74 -11.99 -7.27 20.49
CA LEU A 74 -12.00 -8.11 19.30
C LEU A 74 -10.57 -8.57 19.01
N VAL A 75 -10.37 -9.87 18.93
CA VAL A 75 -9.19 -10.47 18.30
C VAL A 75 -9.45 -10.59 16.81
N VAL A 76 -8.47 -10.18 16.00
CA VAL A 76 -8.49 -10.31 14.54
C VAL A 76 -7.62 -11.50 14.17
N GLU A 77 -8.21 -12.48 13.50
CA GLU A 77 -7.54 -13.69 13.01
C GLU A 77 -7.67 -13.78 11.49
N VAL A 78 -6.74 -14.46 10.82
CA VAL A 78 -6.91 -14.87 9.41
C VAL A 78 -8.05 -15.89 9.33
N GLY A 79 -9.00 -15.66 8.42
CA GLY A 79 -10.14 -16.56 8.18
C GLY A 79 -9.72 -17.81 7.41
N ALA A 80 -10.37 -18.94 7.68
CA ALA A 80 -10.11 -20.22 7.02
C ALA A 80 -10.55 -20.25 5.54
N SER A 81 -11.32 -19.25 5.09
CA SER A 81 -11.68 -19.04 3.68
C SER A 81 -10.64 -18.25 2.87
N THR A 82 -9.58 -17.74 3.51
CA THR A 82 -8.43 -17.08 2.87
C THR A 82 -7.74 -18.06 1.92
N THR A 83 -7.46 -17.63 0.69
CA THR A 83 -6.66 -18.42 -0.27
C THR A 83 -5.18 -18.05 -0.18
N ALA A 84 -4.90 -16.75 0.01
CA ALA A 84 -3.58 -16.19 0.21
C ALA A 84 -2.89 -16.75 1.45
N THR A 85 -1.57 -16.77 1.42
CA THR A 85 -0.69 -17.33 2.46
C THR A 85 -0.05 -16.23 3.30
N GLU A 86 -0.38 -16.21 4.59
CA GLU A 86 0.24 -15.29 5.55
C GLU A 86 1.76 -15.56 5.67
N GLY A 87 2.56 -14.51 5.61
CA GLY A 87 4.03 -14.55 5.55
C GLY A 87 4.61 -14.80 4.15
N VAL A 88 3.78 -14.90 3.11
CA VAL A 88 4.20 -14.97 1.69
C VAL A 88 3.54 -13.82 0.91
N ASP A 89 2.21 -13.84 0.84
CA ASP A 89 1.42 -12.94 -0.01
C ASP A 89 0.88 -11.74 0.80
N PHE A 90 0.71 -11.93 2.12
CA PHE A 90 0.35 -10.85 3.04
C PHE A 90 0.83 -11.10 4.48
N ASP A 91 0.77 -10.06 5.33
CA ASP A 91 0.88 -10.15 6.79
C ASP A 91 -0.27 -9.35 7.44
N LEU A 92 -0.95 -9.93 8.45
CA LEU A 92 -1.99 -9.24 9.22
C LEU A 92 -1.35 -8.32 10.28
N ILE A 93 -1.40 -6.99 10.07
CA ILE A 93 -0.81 -6.01 10.99
C ILE A 93 -1.67 -5.83 12.24
N THR A 94 -3.00 -5.70 12.07
CA THR A 94 -3.92 -5.46 13.19
C THR A 94 -4.44 -6.78 13.75
N SER A 95 -3.92 -7.19 14.91
CA SER A 95 -4.30 -8.44 15.60
C SER A 95 -5.39 -8.28 16.66
N SER A 96 -5.73 -7.06 17.07
CA SER A 96 -6.86 -6.78 17.94
C SER A 96 -7.39 -5.35 17.81
N VAL A 97 -8.65 -5.16 18.22
CA VAL A 97 -9.37 -3.88 18.25
C VAL A 97 -10.17 -3.78 19.55
N ASP A 98 -10.03 -2.68 20.28
CA ASP A 98 -10.86 -2.35 21.45
C ASP A 98 -11.97 -1.38 21.05
N LEU A 99 -13.23 -1.78 21.26
CA LEU A 99 -14.40 -0.91 21.09
C LEU A 99 -14.89 -0.47 22.47
N ILE A 100 -14.66 0.79 22.82
CA ILE A 100 -14.98 1.34 24.15
C ILE A 100 -16.44 1.82 24.18
N ALA A 101 -17.16 1.44 25.24
CA ALA A 101 -18.57 1.79 25.41
C ALA A 101 -18.78 3.31 25.46
N PHE A 102 -19.86 3.78 24.82
CA PHE A 102 -20.31 5.18 24.86
C PHE A 102 -19.32 6.25 24.34
N GLU A 103 -18.16 5.89 23.77
CA GLU A 103 -17.25 6.87 23.16
C GLU A 103 -17.78 7.48 21.85
N GLY A 104 -18.86 6.92 21.29
CA GLY A 104 -19.44 7.39 20.03
C GLY A 104 -18.59 7.02 18.82
N LEU A 105 -17.94 5.84 18.88
CA LEU A 105 -17.23 5.26 17.74
C LEU A 105 -18.25 4.88 16.66
N ASP A 106 -18.11 5.48 15.47
CA ASP A 106 -18.89 5.13 14.29
C ASP A 106 -18.30 3.91 13.56
N GLY A 107 -17.10 3.46 13.93
CA GLY A 107 -16.38 2.39 13.25
C GLY A 107 -14.99 2.09 13.81
N PHE A 108 -14.28 1.16 13.16
CA PHE A 108 -12.87 0.82 13.42
C PHE A 108 -12.17 0.42 12.12
N SER A 109 -10.85 0.20 12.16
CA SER A 109 -10.08 -0.23 11.00
C SER A 109 -9.13 -1.39 11.32
N VAL A 110 -8.89 -2.23 10.31
CA VAL A 110 -7.91 -3.33 10.29
C VAL A 110 -6.89 -3.03 9.20
N GLN A 111 -5.60 -3.25 9.49
CA GLN A 111 -4.52 -3.11 8.51
C GLN A 111 -3.96 -4.47 8.12
N VAL A 112 -3.71 -4.61 6.81
CA VAL A 112 -3.08 -5.77 6.17
C VAL A 112 -1.96 -5.24 5.28
N GLN A 113 -0.76 -5.83 5.39
CA GLN A 113 0.30 -5.62 4.42
C GLN A 113 0.17 -6.70 3.35
N VAL A 114 -0.01 -6.33 2.09
CA VAL A 114 0.10 -7.26 0.95
C VAL A 114 1.49 -7.09 0.36
N TYR A 115 2.13 -8.21 0.04
CA TYR A 115 3.46 -8.25 -0.54
C TYR A 115 3.40 -8.17 -2.08
N GLU A 116 4.50 -7.79 -2.71
CA GLU A 116 4.69 -8.04 -4.14
C GLU A 116 4.92 -9.54 -4.34
N ASP A 117 3.97 -10.23 -4.98
CA ASP A 117 4.18 -11.62 -5.40
C ASP A 117 5.03 -11.72 -6.69
N SER A 118 5.81 -12.79 -6.74
CA SER A 118 6.68 -13.18 -7.84
C SER A 118 6.23 -14.46 -8.58
N ASP A 119 5.14 -15.13 -8.16
CA ASP A 119 4.57 -16.30 -8.85
C ASP A 119 3.40 -15.93 -9.76
N PHE A 120 3.74 -15.52 -10.98
CA PHE A 120 2.78 -15.03 -11.96
C PHE A 120 1.77 -16.08 -12.50
N ASP A 121 1.90 -17.36 -12.11
CA ASP A 121 0.95 -18.42 -12.48
C ASP A 121 -0.19 -18.62 -11.45
N GLU A 122 -0.14 -17.95 -10.29
CA GLU A 122 -1.18 -17.91 -9.24
C GLU A 122 -2.55 -17.39 -9.77
N ASN A 123 -3.65 -17.69 -9.09
CA ASN A 123 -4.99 -17.20 -9.48
C ASN A 123 -5.40 -15.98 -8.63
N ASP A 124 -6.56 -15.37 -8.89
CA ASP A 124 -7.11 -14.34 -8.01
C ASP A 124 -7.18 -14.91 -6.58
N GLU A 125 -6.53 -14.22 -5.64
CA GLU A 125 -6.53 -14.57 -4.24
C GLU A 125 -7.42 -13.66 -3.41
N THR A 126 -7.74 -14.13 -2.20
CA THR A 126 -8.62 -13.41 -1.28
C THR A 126 -8.14 -13.56 0.16
N ILE A 127 -8.18 -12.45 0.89
CA ILE A 127 -7.93 -12.41 2.33
C ILE A 127 -9.27 -12.28 3.04
N PHE A 128 -9.56 -13.26 3.89
CA PHE A 128 -10.66 -13.19 4.85
C PHE A 128 -10.09 -12.92 6.24
N ILE A 129 -10.76 -12.10 7.02
CA ILE A 129 -10.50 -12.02 8.46
C ILE A 129 -11.68 -12.59 9.24
N LYS A 130 -11.37 -13.10 10.42
CA LYS A 130 -12.32 -13.55 11.43
C LYS A 130 -12.16 -12.66 12.66
N LEU A 131 -13.26 -12.07 13.08
CA LEU A 131 -13.31 -11.23 14.27
C LEU A 131 -13.94 -12.05 15.41
N VAL A 132 -13.19 -12.19 16.51
CA VAL A 132 -13.55 -13.03 17.66
C VAL A 132 -13.59 -12.17 18.91
N SER A 133 -14.70 -12.15 19.64
CA SER A 133 -14.69 -11.54 20.98
C SER A 133 -14.29 -12.54 22.06
N ASP A 134 -13.63 -12.05 23.10
CA ASP A 134 -13.35 -12.80 24.32
C ASP A 134 -14.56 -12.88 25.27
N LEU A 135 -15.62 -12.11 25.02
CA LEU A 135 -16.84 -12.05 25.83
C LEU A 135 -17.88 -13.10 25.39
N PRO A 136 -18.58 -13.79 26.32
CA PRO A 136 -19.60 -14.81 26.01
C PRO A 136 -20.84 -14.34 25.23
N SER A 137 -20.99 -13.03 25.02
CA SER A 137 -22.05 -12.40 24.23
C SER A 137 -21.47 -11.52 23.10
N GLY A 138 -20.15 -11.49 22.96
CA GLY A 138 -19.51 -10.70 21.92
C GLY A 138 -19.54 -11.43 20.59
N VAL A 139 -20.30 -10.87 19.66
CA VAL A 139 -20.03 -10.93 18.22
C VAL A 139 -20.12 -12.31 17.55
N SER A 140 -20.99 -12.45 16.54
CA SER A 140 -21.08 -13.68 15.76
C SER A 140 -19.75 -13.99 15.06
N ASN A 141 -19.11 -15.12 15.40
CA ASN A 141 -17.89 -15.61 14.76
C ASN A 141 -18.12 -15.94 13.28
N SER A 142 -18.08 -14.94 12.41
CA SER A 142 -18.17 -15.07 10.95
C SER A 142 -16.97 -14.45 10.26
N GLU A 143 -16.56 -15.06 9.16
CA GLU A 143 -15.47 -14.56 8.31
C GLU A 143 -16.00 -13.50 7.34
N VAL A 144 -15.21 -12.46 7.11
CA VAL A 144 -15.49 -11.39 6.15
C VAL A 144 -14.31 -11.25 5.19
N GLN A 145 -14.61 -11.23 3.89
CA GLN A 145 -13.61 -10.92 2.86
C GLN A 145 -13.25 -9.45 2.98
N VAL A 146 -11.96 -9.14 3.04
CA VAL A 146 -11.46 -7.77 3.22
C VAL A 146 -10.58 -7.29 2.08
N VAL A 147 -9.82 -8.21 1.46
CA VAL A 147 -8.96 -7.91 0.32
C VAL A 147 -9.18 -8.96 -0.77
N THR A 148 -9.19 -8.51 -2.02
CA THR A 148 -8.94 -9.33 -3.20
C THR A 148 -7.56 -8.95 -3.73
N ILE A 149 -6.71 -9.94 -3.95
CA ILE A 149 -5.44 -9.81 -4.66
C ILE A 149 -5.72 -10.36 -6.06
N PRO A 150 -5.87 -9.51 -7.10
CA PRO A 150 -6.19 -9.99 -8.44
C PRO A 150 -4.99 -10.72 -9.03
N LYS A 151 -5.23 -11.80 -9.79
CA LYS A 151 -4.17 -12.45 -10.56
C LYS A 151 -3.42 -11.40 -11.37
N TRP A 152 -2.10 -11.42 -11.24
CA TRP A 152 -1.21 -10.55 -11.99
C TRP A 152 -1.52 -10.63 -13.51
N PRO A 153 -1.79 -9.51 -14.21
CA PRO A 153 -2.29 -9.53 -15.57
C PRO A 153 -1.23 -10.07 -16.54
N THR A 154 -1.41 -11.32 -16.97
CA THR A 154 -0.54 -12.01 -17.96
C THR A 154 -0.43 -11.26 -19.28
N ASP A 155 -1.39 -10.38 -19.57
CA ASP A 155 -1.56 -9.70 -20.83
C ASP A 155 -0.88 -8.31 -20.89
N CYS A 156 -0.23 -7.82 -19.83
CA CYS A 156 0.57 -6.60 -19.91
C CYS A 156 1.96 -6.82 -20.55
N VAL A 157 2.04 -7.55 -21.66
CA VAL A 157 3.28 -7.60 -22.45
C VAL A 157 3.49 -6.26 -23.13
N TYR A 158 4.40 -5.43 -22.61
CA TYR A 158 4.84 -4.25 -23.34
C TYR A 158 5.71 -4.67 -24.51
N ASP A 159 5.12 -4.62 -25.68
CA ASP A 159 5.84 -4.79 -26.93
C ASP A 159 6.71 -3.55 -27.18
N ILE A 160 7.97 -3.64 -26.73
CA ILE A 160 8.99 -2.61 -26.89
C ILE A 160 9.28 -2.30 -28.38
N ASP A 161 8.93 -3.18 -29.32
CA ASP A 161 9.03 -2.91 -30.76
C ASP A 161 7.86 -2.03 -31.26
N ASN A 162 6.72 -2.05 -30.55
CA ASN A 162 5.55 -1.19 -30.82
C ASN A 162 5.51 0.08 -29.95
N GLY A 163 6.26 0.14 -28.84
CA GLY A 163 6.41 1.30 -27.95
C GLY A 163 7.36 2.40 -28.45
N VAL A 164 7.67 2.44 -29.76
CA VAL A 164 8.64 3.38 -30.35
C VAL A 164 8.08 4.80 -30.38
N GLY A 165 8.63 5.68 -29.53
CA GLY A 165 8.40 7.11 -29.48
C GLY A 165 9.56 7.84 -28.79
N ASP A 166 9.47 9.16 -28.64
CA ASP A 166 10.40 9.91 -27.79
C ASP A 166 10.04 9.63 -26.32
N LEU A 167 10.88 8.85 -25.64
CA LEU A 167 10.71 8.47 -24.23
C LEU A 167 11.44 9.50 -23.36
N THR A 168 10.93 9.86 -22.18
CA THR A 168 11.55 10.88 -21.32
C THR A 168 11.66 10.39 -19.88
N GLY A 169 12.88 10.09 -19.43
CA GLY A 169 13.20 9.63 -18.08
C GLY A 169 13.92 10.65 -17.23
N ILE A 170 13.96 10.40 -15.91
CA ILE A 170 14.76 11.17 -14.97
C ILE A 170 15.90 10.29 -14.47
N ASP A 171 17.12 10.77 -14.64
CA ASP A 171 18.31 10.24 -13.97
C ASP A 171 18.32 10.67 -12.49
N VAL A 172 18.38 9.71 -11.56
CA VAL A 172 18.22 9.97 -10.12
C VAL A 172 19.53 9.66 -9.41
N THR A 173 20.40 10.65 -9.34
CA THR A 173 21.66 10.56 -8.59
C THR A 173 21.47 11.19 -7.21
N ILE A 174 21.23 10.35 -6.20
CA ILE A 174 21.09 10.78 -4.80
C ILE A 174 22.47 11.17 -4.27
N ASP A 175 22.63 12.43 -3.87
CA ASP A 175 23.86 12.87 -3.20
C ASP A 175 23.92 12.36 -1.75
N GLY A 176 25.13 12.08 -1.27
CA GLY A 176 25.35 11.59 0.11
C GLY A 176 25.06 12.64 1.20
N LEU A 177 24.55 13.80 0.81
CA LEU A 177 24.29 14.97 1.67
C LEU A 177 22.78 15.25 1.84
N GLY A 178 21.91 14.53 1.11
CA GLY A 178 20.46 14.62 1.19
C GLY A 178 19.87 15.83 0.44
N GLN A 179 20.48 16.24 -0.68
CA GLN A 179 19.87 17.22 -1.60
C GLN A 179 19.13 16.54 -2.76
N ASP A 180 18.33 17.33 -3.46
CA ASP A 180 17.52 16.88 -4.60
C ASP A 180 18.40 16.24 -5.70
N PRO A 181 17.92 15.20 -6.40
CA PRO A 181 18.71 14.48 -7.41
C PRO A 181 19.09 15.39 -8.59
N TYR A 182 20.26 15.14 -9.18
CA TYR A 182 20.68 15.84 -10.40
C TYR A 182 19.90 15.31 -11.61
N GLU A 183 18.72 15.90 -11.86
CA GLU A 183 17.83 15.53 -12.96
C GLU A 183 18.56 15.58 -14.31
N SER A 184 18.64 14.43 -14.98
CA SER A 184 18.97 14.35 -16.41
C SER A 184 17.78 13.85 -17.22
N GLU A 185 17.44 14.51 -18.33
CA GLU A 185 16.38 14.09 -19.24
C GLU A 185 16.90 12.97 -20.17
N GLY A 186 16.60 11.72 -19.80
CA GLY A 186 17.01 10.55 -20.56
C GLY A 186 16.06 10.26 -21.73
N VAL A 187 16.56 10.25 -22.97
CA VAL A 187 15.74 9.93 -24.16
C VAL A 187 16.13 8.58 -24.73
N LEU A 188 15.22 7.60 -24.63
CA LEU A 188 15.30 6.30 -25.29
C LEU A 188 14.54 6.36 -26.63
N SER A 189 15.18 5.91 -27.69
CA SER A 189 14.66 5.84 -29.06
C SER A 189 15.12 4.54 -29.72
N GLY A 190 14.54 4.12 -30.85
CA GLY A 190 15.01 2.90 -31.54
C GLY A 190 13.99 2.26 -32.47
N THR A 191 14.33 1.08 -32.98
CA THR A 191 13.42 0.18 -33.72
C THR A 191 13.83 -1.26 -33.49
N SER A 192 12.86 -2.18 -33.41
CA SER A 192 13.00 -3.63 -33.20
C SER A 192 14.43 -4.19 -33.28
N GLY A 193 14.99 -4.50 -32.11
CA GLY A 193 16.33 -5.07 -31.94
C GLY A 193 17.51 -4.08 -31.87
N SER A 194 17.28 -2.76 -31.95
CA SER A 194 18.31 -1.75 -31.68
C SER A 194 17.69 -0.51 -31.00
N TYR A 195 18.13 -0.25 -29.77
CA TYR A 195 17.67 0.84 -28.93
C TYR A 195 18.84 1.74 -28.55
N MET A 196 18.57 3.04 -28.49
CA MET A 196 19.54 4.11 -28.32
C MET A 196 19.05 5.03 -27.22
N ILE A 197 19.83 5.16 -26.14
CA ILE A 197 19.57 6.10 -25.06
C ILE A 197 20.54 7.29 -25.10
N THR A 198 20.04 8.47 -24.76
CA THR A 198 20.84 9.68 -24.54
C THR A 198 20.47 10.30 -23.19
N GLY A 199 21.25 11.27 -22.71
CA GLY A 199 20.87 12.09 -21.55
C GLY A 199 21.25 11.51 -20.17
N LEU A 200 21.62 10.24 -20.06
CA LEU A 200 22.14 9.64 -18.82
C LEU A 200 23.31 10.46 -18.26
N GLY A 201 23.29 10.80 -16.97
CA GLY A 201 24.39 11.46 -16.27
C GLY A 201 24.67 12.91 -16.65
N VAL A 202 23.83 13.53 -17.50
CA VAL A 202 24.06 14.90 -17.98
C VAL A 202 23.97 15.93 -16.85
N GLY A 203 22.94 15.86 -16.00
CA GLY A 203 22.79 16.74 -14.84
C GLY A 203 23.95 16.60 -13.87
N TRP A 204 24.32 15.35 -13.51
CA TRP A 204 25.50 15.07 -12.69
C TRP A 204 26.79 15.65 -13.29
N MET A 205 27.00 15.47 -14.61
CA MET A 205 28.20 15.95 -15.31
C MET A 205 28.30 17.47 -15.33
N THR A 206 27.19 18.18 -15.57
CA THR A 206 27.21 19.64 -15.73
C THR A 206 27.09 20.40 -14.41
N ASP A 207 26.33 19.90 -13.44
CA ASP A 207 26.05 20.60 -12.18
C ASP A 207 26.94 20.15 -11.02
N PHE A 208 27.06 18.84 -10.76
CA PHE A 208 27.89 18.31 -9.68
C PHE A 208 29.38 18.28 -10.07
N TRP A 209 29.68 17.62 -11.19
CA TRP A 209 31.05 17.42 -11.66
C TRP A 209 31.64 18.72 -12.27
N GLY A 210 30.78 19.56 -12.84
CA GLY A 210 31.13 20.90 -13.31
C GLY A 210 31.91 20.93 -14.63
N GLU A 211 31.74 19.90 -15.47
CA GLU A 211 32.35 19.84 -16.80
C GLU A 211 31.36 20.23 -17.90
N VAL A 212 31.88 20.84 -18.97
CA VAL A 212 31.07 21.24 -20.13
C VAL A 212 31.12 20.13 -21.18
N ILE A 213 29.99 19.45 -21.40
CA ILE A 213 29.83 18.49 -22.49
C ILE A 213 29.99 19.21 -23.84
N THR A 214 30.92 18.72 -24.66
CA THR A 214 31.23 19.24 -26.00
C THR A 214 30.74 18.34 -27.12
N ASN A 215 30.60 17.04 -26.86
CA ASN A 215 29.98 16.05 -27.73
C ASN A 215 29.33 14.96 -26.89
N MET A 216 28.21 14.41 -27.36
CA MET A 216 27.50 13.30 -26.73
C MET A 216 26.98 12.37 -27.83
N ASN A 217 27.30 11.09 -27.71
CA ASN A 217 26.85 10.03 -28.60
C ASN A 217 25.54 9.43 -28.06
N GLU A 218 24.79 8.78 -28.95
CA GLU A 218 23.75 7.82 -28.57
C GLU A 218 24.39 6.55 -27.99
N VAL A 219 23.77 5.98 -26.96
CA VAL A 219 24.23 4.79 -26.24
C VAL A 219 23.38 3.60 -26.64
N GLU A 220 23.98 2.60 -27.27
CA GLU A 220 23.28 1.37 -27.63
C GLU A 220 22.94 0.57 -26.36
N ILE A 221 21.65 0.28 -26.19
CA ILE A 221 21.10 -0.57 -25.13
C ILE A 221 20.39 -1.76 -25.78
N THR A 222 20.57 -2.93 -25.18
CA THR A 222 20.02 -4.20 -25.67
C THR A 222 19.14 -4.83 -24.59
N PHE A 223 18.01 -5.40 -25.00
CA PHE A 223 17.10 -6.09 -24.09
C PHE A 223 17.14 -7.59 -24.35
N SER A 224 17.18 -8.37 -23.27
CA SER A 224 17.03 -9.82 -23.33
C SER A 224 15.64 -10.20 -23.87
N SER A 225 15.61 -11.10 -24.84
CA SER A 225 14.39 -11.74 -25.35
C SER A 225 13.87 -12.87 -24.47
N ASP A 226 14.68 -13.30 -23.49
CA ASP A 226 14.55 -14.61 -22.84
C ASP A 226 14.02 -14.49 -21.39
N ASP A 227 13.69 -13.27 -20.94
CA ASP A 227 13.19 -13.00 -19.59
C ASP A 227 12.03 -11.98 -19.56
N TYR A 228 11.21 -12.10 -18.50
CA TYR A 228 9.91 -11.43 -18.36
C TYR A 228 10.01 -9.99 -17.78
N TYR A 229 11.23 -9.56 -17.45
CA TYR A 229 11.59 -8.22 -16.98
C TYR A 229 12.60 -7.54 -17.93
N HIS A 230 12.72 -8.06 -19.16
CA HIS A 230 13.56 -7.57 -20.24
C HIS A 230 14.87 -6.95 -19.73
N ASN A 231 15.79 -7.80 -19.28
CA ASN A 231 17.09 -7.40 -18.76
C ASN A 231 17.80 -6.53 -19.79
N ALA A 232 18.02 -5.28 -19.44
CA ALA A 232 18.67 -4.28 -20.26
C ALA A 232 20.19 -4.35 -20.04
N THR A 233 20.97 -4.24 -21.12
CA THR A 233 22.44 -4.24 -21.08
C THR A 233 22.98 -3.12 -21.96
N ILE A 234 23.81 -2.26 -21.36
CA ILE A 234 24.64 -1.26 -22.03
C ILE A 234 26.07 -1.78 -22.04
N ALA A 235 26.56 -2.20 -23.20
CA ALA A 235 27.96 -2.58 -23.36
C ALA A 235 28.88 -1.35 -23.30
N SER A 236 30.11 -1.54 -22.79
CA SER A 236 31.15 -0.50 -22.70
C SER A 236 31.40 0.19 -24.04
N GLN A 237 31.00 1.47 -24.13
CA GLN A 237 31.08 2.28 -25.35
C GLN A 237 31.40 3.75 -25.05
N THR A 238 31.98 4.47 -26.02
CA THR A 238 32.27 5.91 -25.86
C THR A 238 30.99 6.72 -25.88
N TYR A 239 30.74 7.46 -24.80
CA TYR A 239 29.49 8.19 -24.60
C TYR A 239 29.63 9.70 -24.78
N MET A 240 30.51 10.37 -24.02
CA MET A 240 30.60 11.82 -24.06
C MET A 240 32.04 12.35 -24.03
N GLU A 241 32.25 13.52 -24.63
CA GLU A 241 33.50 14.28 -24.60
C GLU A 241 33.25 15.63 -23.94
N THR A 242 34.11 16.00 -23.00
CA THR A 242 33.89 17.16 -22.12
C THR A 242 35.09 18.11 -22.08
N THR A 243 34.90 19.28 -21.48
CA THR A 243 35.99 20.18 -21.10
C THR A 243 35.86 20.63 -19.65
N TYR A 244 36.98 20.62 -18.92
CA TYR A 244 37.10 21.22 -17.59
C TYR A 244 37.91 22.52 -17.70
N ASN A 245 37.32 23.65 -17.30
CA ASN A 245 37.92 24.99 -17.50
C ASN A 245 38.38 25.27 -18.95
N GLY A 246 37.69 24.68 -19.95
CA GLY A 246 38.03 24.79 -21.37
C GLY A 246 39.20 23.90 -21.85
N ALA A 247 39.77 23.07 -20.99
CA ALA A 247 40.70 22.01 -21.38
C ALA A 247 39.94 20.71 -21.69
N PRO A 248 40.11 20.09 -22.87
CA PRO A 248 39.51 18.80 -23.19
C PRO A 248 39.92 17.71 -22.20
N GLN A 249 38.97 16.86 -21.80
CA GLN A 249 39.24 15.65 -21.02
C GLN A 249 39.34 14.42 -21.94
N ASP A 250 39.79 13.30 -21.38
CA ASP A 250 39.67 12.01 -22.07
C ASP A 250 38.18 11.62 -22.19
N PRO A 251 37.74 11.01 -23.31
CA PRO A 251 36.34 10.63 -23.50
C PRO A 251 35.83 9.69 -22.40
N TYR A 252 34.61 9.94 -21.96
CA TYR A 252 33.90 9.08 -21.02
C TYR A 252 33.32 7.87 -21.75
N LEU A 253 33.52 6.70 -21.14
CA LEU A 253 32.84 5.46 -21.50
C LEU A 253 31.61 5.28 -20.59
N ILE A 254 30.57 4.66 -21.14
CA ILE A 254 29.40 4.18 -20.37
C ILE A 254 29.29 2.68 -20.48
N GLU A 255 28.94 2.03 -19.38
CA GLU A 255 28.48 0.63 -19.31
C GLU A 255 27.47 0.49 -18.19
N GLY A 256 26.57 -0.50 -18.28
CA GLY A 256 25.51 -0.67 -17.28
C GLY A 256 24.56 -1.82 -17.57
N THR A 257 23.68 -2.07 -16.62
CA THR A 257 22.61 -3.07 -16.68
C THR A 257 21.34 -2.51 -16.10
N GLY A 258 20.19 -3.01 -16.53
CA GLY A 258 18.90 -2.53 -16.04
C GLY A 258 17.80 -3.56 -16.21
N THR A 259 16.60 -3.17 -15.81
CA THR A 259 15.38 -3.94 -16.00
C THR A 259 14.31 -3.03 -16.57
N LEU A 260 13.63 -3.48 -17.62
CA LEU A 260 12.39 -2.89 -18.05
C LEU A 260 11.27 -3.61 -17.30
N SER A 261 10.56 -2.89 -16.44
CA SER A 261 9.36 -3.41 -15.76
C SER A 261 8.46 -4.14 -16.74
N LYS A 262 7.77 -5.17 -16.26
CA LYS A 262 7.06 -6.14 -17.11
C LYS A 262 5.95 -5.55 -17.99
N CYS A 263 5.19 -4.57 -17.47
CA CYS A 263 4.25 -3.78 -18.26
C CYS A 263 4.92 -2.64 -19.07
N GLY A 264 6.26 -2.64 -19.13
CA GLY A 264 7.14 -1.72 -19.84
C GLY A 264 6.88 -0.24 -19.64
N LYS A 265 6.48 0.16 -18.44
CA LYS A 265 6.22 1.56 -18.07
C LYS A 265 7.38 2.26 -17.38
N ILE A 266 8.31 1.48 -16.84
CA ILE A 266 9.48 1.96 -16.09
C ILE A 266 10.68 1.13 -16.53
N LEU A 267 11.73 1.80 -16.99
CA LEU A 267 13.05 1.22 -17.24
C LEU A 267 14.03 1.77 -16.20
N THR A 268 14.53 0.88 -15.34
CA THR A 268 15.55 1.21 -14.33
C THR A 268 16.91 0.77 -14.84
N ILE A 269 17.90 1.65 -14.86
CA ILE A 269 19.27 1.36 -15.34
C ILE A 269 20.28 1.77 -14.28
N GLU A 270 21.11 0.82 -13.84
CA GLU A 270 22.33 1.07 -13.09
C GLU A 270 23.53 1.14 -14.04
N TYR A 271 24.29 2.22 -14.00
CA TYR A 271 25.39 2.45 -14.95
C TYR A 271 26.59 3.16 -14.33
N SER A 272 27.72 3.07 -15.04
CA SER A 272 28.98 3.73 -14.72
C SER A 272 29.35 4.73 -15.80
N LEU A 273 29.92 5.86 -15.39
CA LEU A 273 30.68 6.75 -16.27
C LEU A 273 32.15 6.63 -15.93
N THR A 274 32.96 6.23 -16.90
CA THR A 274 34.38 5.91 -16.69
C THR A 274 35.26 6.74 -17.63
N ASN A 275 36.18 7.54 -17.10
CA ASN A 275 37.33 8.05 -17.86
C ASN A 275 38.64 7.87 -17.06
N PHE A 276 39.79 7.91 -17.74
CA PHE A 276 41.11 7.59 -17.16
C PHE A 276 41.22 6.22 -16.42
N GLY A 277 40.25 5.32 -16.59
CA GLY A 277 40.15 4.06 -15.84
C GLY A 277 39.57 4.19 -14.43
N VAL A 278 38.88 5.30 -14.13
CA VAL A 278 38.15 5.56 -12.88
C VAL A 278 36.65 5.54 -13.16
N ASP A 279 35.91 4.68 -12.46
CA ASP A 279 34.45 4.74 -12.38
C ASP A 279 34.05 5.86 -11.41
N TRP A 280 33.38 6.89 -11.92
CA TRP A 280 33.09 8.08 -11.13
C TRP A 280 32.01 7.89 -10.08
N ALA A 281 31.04 6.99 -10.28
CA ALA A 281 30.03 6.70 -9.25
C ALA A 281 30.67 5.99 -8.05
N ALA A 282 31.49 4.97 -8.31
CA ALA A 282 32.25 4.28 -7.28
C ALA A 282 33.22 5.24 -6.55
N TRP A 283 33.90 6.13 -7.29
CA TRP A 283 34.79 7.13 -6.68
C TRP A 283 34.04 8.16 -5.82
N THR A 284 32.87 8.65 -6.25
CA THR A 284 32.07 9.61 -5.46
C THR A 284 31.50 8.95 -4.21
N HIS A 285 31.03 7.70 -4.31
CA HIS A 285 30.63 6.88 -3.15
C HIS A 285 31.77 6.70 -2.14
N ASP A 286 32.95 6.24 -2.58
CA ASP A 286 34.12 6.01 -1.73
C ASP A 286 34.60 7.26 -0.99
N ASN A 287 34.29 8.45 -1.51
CA ASN A 287 34.61 9.75 -0.89
C ASN A 287 33.42 10.40 -0.16
N GLY A 288 32.27 9.74 -0.07
CA GLY A 288 31.09 10.18 0.66
C GLY A 288 30.27 11.29 -0.03
N TYR A 289 30.38 11.41 -1.36
CA TYR A 289 29.60 12.36 -2.15
C TYR A 289 28.29 11.75 -2.71
N MET A 290 28.18 10.43 -2.82
CA MET A 290 26.98 9.70 -3.24
C MET A 290 26.68 8.56 -2.26
N SER A 291 25.42 8.14 -2.18
CA SER A 291 25.01 6.97 -1.36
C SER A 291 25.23 5.63 -2.07
N GLU A 292 25.18 5.62 -3.40
CA GLU A 292 25.24 4.41 -4.23
C GLU A 292 26.57 4.28 -5.00
N GLU A 293 27.05 3.04 -5.18
CA GLU A 293 28.26 2.73 -5.96
C GLU A 293 28.09 2.89 -7.49
N LYS A 294 26.86 3.13 -7.97
CA LYS A 294 26.47 3.31 -9.38
C LYS A 294 25.54 4.51 -9.55
N PHE A 295 25.45 5.02 -10.78
CA PHE A 295 24.39 5.95 -11.16
C PHE A 295 23.13 5.16 -11.48
N THR A 296 21.95 5.67 -11.09
CA THR A 296 20.66 4.99 -11.31
C THR A 296 19.69 5.91 -12.03
N ALA A 297 19.26 5.51 -13.23
CA ALA A 297 18.24 6.22 -14.00
C ALA A 297 16.90 5.47 -13.92
N VAL A 298 15.80 6.21 -13.77
CA VAL A 298 14.43 5.68 -13.74
C VAL A 298 13.62 6.37 -14.83
N ILE A 299 13.33 5.62 -15.89
CA ILE A 299 12.81 6.15 -17.14
C ILE A 299 11.36 5.71 -17.30
N ASN A 300 10.44 6.66 -17.25
CA ASN A 300 9.03 6.39 -17.48
C ASN A 300 8.77 6.27 -18.99
N LEU A 301 8.16 5.15 -19.39
CA LEU A 301 7.70 4.86 -20.74
C LEU A 301 6.16 5.06 -20.81
N PRO A 302 5.59 5.37 -21.99
CA PRO A 302 4.19 5.79 -22.17
C PRO A 302 3.15 4.66 -22.08
#